data_AF-A0A959LYC7-F1
#
_entry.id   AF-A0A959LYC7-F1
#
_cell.length_a   1.000
_cell.length_b   1.000
_cell.length_c   1.000
_cell.angle_alpha   90.00
_cell.angle_beta   90.00
_cell.angle_gamma   90.00
#
_symmetry.space_group_name_H-M   'P 1'
#
loop_
_entity.id
_entity.type
_entity.pdbx_description
1 polymer ?
#
loop_
_entity_poly.entity_id
_entity_poly.type
_entity_poly.pdbx_seq_one_letter_code
_entity_poly.pdbx_strand_id
1 'polypeptide(L)'
;MKDIIMVILALLIGMAITKIYYPNQIINHTTDTLTVVQEPIVIEKIKPKLIYRLDTVIQTRPFTAVVDTVFKYDTIQVKYDYPENQMQLAIRMATDTVYNKKEILTTTQRNEPWWEDPLIATGGLVLGYLLSNASK
;
A
#
# COMPACT_ATOMS: atom_id res chain seq x y z
N MET A 1 -8.41 58.71 11.74
CA MET A 1 -7.62 58.46 10.51
C MET A 1 -6.30 57.73 10.79
N LYS A 2 -5.50 58.16 11.79
CA LYS A 2 -4.25 57.47 12.16
C LYS A 2 -4.45 55.99 12.53
N ASP A 3 -5.50 55.66 13.27
CA ASP A 3 -5.74 54.29 13.74
C ASP A 3 -6.12 53.33 12.60
N ILE A 4 -6.88 53.82 11.62
CA ILE A 4 -7.25 53.05 10.41
C ILE A 4 -5.99 52.75 9.56
N ILE A 5 -5.09 53.74 9.41
CA ILE A 5 -3.83 53.56 8.68
C ILE A 5 -2.93 52.53 9.39
N MET A 6 -2.92 52.53 10.73
CA MET A 6 -2.12 51.61 11.53
C MET A 6 -2.61 50.16 11.39
N VAL A 7 -3.93 49.94 11.37
CA VAL A 7 -4.52 48.60 11.17
C VAL A 7 -4.20 48.08 9.77
N ILE A 8 -4.28 48.93 8.75
CA ILE A 8 -3.93 48.56 7.37
C ILE A 8 -2.43 48.19 7.28
N LEU A 9 -1.56 48.95 7.95
CA LEU A 9 -0.12 48.66 7.98
C LEU A 9 0.18 47.31 8.67
N ALA A 10 -0.47 47.04 9.80
CA ALA A 10 -0.32 45.78 10.52
C ALA A 10 -0.77 44.58 9.67
N LEU A 11 -1.85 44.73 8.90
CA LEU A 11 -2.37 43.69 8.00
C LEU A 11 -1.41 43.40 6.85
N LEU A 12 -0.80 44.44 6.26
CA LEU A 12 0.21 44.28 5.21
C LEU A 12 1.48 43.59 5.73
N ILE A 13 1.93 43.93 6.94
CA ILE A 13 3.09 43.30 7.59
C ILE A 13 2.80 41.82 7.88
N GLY A 14 1.61 41.51 8.42
CA GLY A 14 1.18 40.14 8.68
C GLY A 14 1.18 39.28 7.41
N MET A 15 0.64 39.80 6.30
CA MET A 15 0.67 39.11 5.00
C MET A 15 2.08 38.91 4.44
N ALA A 16 2.98 39.86 4.65
CA ALA A 16 4.37 39.74 4.20
C ALA A 16 5.11 38.63 4.95
N ILE A 17 4.91 38.54 6.28
CA ILE A 17 5.57 37.53 7.13
C ILE A 17 5.09 36.13 6.77
N THR A 18 3.79 35.91 6.60
CA THR A 18 3.25 34.57 6.29
C THR A 18 3.77 34.04 4.95
N LYS A 19 3.90 34.92 3.95
CA LYS A 19 4.45 34.57 2.63
C LYS A 19 5.93 34.18 2.68
N ILE A 20 6.70 34.75 3.62
CA ILE A 20 8.12 34.43 3.81
C ILE A 20 8.29 33.10 4.56
N TYR A 21 7.46 32.84 5.57
CA TYR A 21 7.58 31.65 6.42
C TYR A 21 7.02 30.37 5.80
N TYR A 22 6.03 30.48 4.89
CA TYR A 22 5.44 29.34 4.20
C TYR A 22 5.64 29.43 2.68
N PRO A 23 6.87 29.33 2.17
CA PRO A 23 7.08 29.21 0.73
C PRO A 23 6.48 27.89 0.25
N ASN A 24 5.58 27.96 -0.73
CA ASN A 24 4.89 26.84 -1.38
C ASN A 24 5.67 25.52 -1.29
N GLN A 25 5.33 24.68 -0.32
CA GLN A 25 6.02 23.42 -0.11
C GLN A 25 5.63 22.45 -1.22
N ILE A 26 6.48 22.32 -2.23
CA ILE A 26 6.34 21.29 -3.26
C ILE A 26 6.86 19.99 -2.65
N ILE A 27 5.95 19.19 -2.08
CA ILE A 27 6.27 17.86 -1.57
C ILE A 27 6.32 16.91 -2.77
N ASN A 28 7.54 16.55 -3.19
CA ASN A 28 7.75 15.53 -4.21
C ASN A 28 7.57 14.15 -3.58
N HIS A 29 6.52 13.43 -3.99
CA HIS A 29 6.28 12.04 -3.59
C HIS A 29 6.90 11.08 -4.61
N THR A 30 8.03 10.45 -4.26
CA THR A 30 8.58 9.32 -5.02
C THR A 30 8.00 8.02 -4.46
N THR A 31 7.38 7.21 -5.31
CA THR A 31 6.85 5.89 -4.93
C THR A 31 7.73 4.82 -5.57
N ASP A 32 8.46 4.06 -4.76
CA ASP A 32 9.24 2.92 -5.22
C ASP A 32 8.38 1.65 -5.17
N THR A 33 8.08 1.07 -6.33
CA THR A 33 7.42 -0.24 -6.43
C THR A 33 8.45 -1.33 -6.66
N LEU A 34 8.57 -2.27 -5.73
CA LEU A 34 9.32 -3.51 -5.90
C LEU A 34 8.44 -4.53 -6.64
N THR A 35 8.80 -4.88 -7.87
CA THR A 35 8.17 -5.97 -8.61
C THR A 35 8.91 -7.27 -8.32
N VAL A 36 8.33 -8.15 -7.53
CA VAL A 36 8.87 -9.50 -7.32
C VAL A 36 8.47 -10.37 -8.51
N VAL A 37 9.44 -10.77 -9.33
CA VAL A 37 9.23 -11.74 -10.41
C VAL A 37 9.33 -13.14 -9.82
N GLN A 38 8.26 -13.92 -9.91
CA GLN A 38 8.28 -15.32 -9.46
C GLN A 38 8.89 -16.21 -10.55
N GLU A 39 9.86 -17.02 -10.17
CA GLU A 39 10.44 -18.05 -11.05
C GLU A 39 9.43 -19.19 -11.27
N PRO A 40 9.35 -19.76 -12.49
CA PRO A 40 8.45 -20.88 -12.76
C PRO A 40 8.86 -22.13 -11.97
N ILE A 41 7.87 -22.84 -11.43
CA ILE A 41 8.10 -24.14 -10.77
C ILE A 41 8.31 -25.20 -11.86
N VAL A 42 9.54 -25.71 -11.98
CA VAL A 42 9.89 -26.78 -12.93
C VAL A 42 10.17 -28.07 -12.17
N ILE A 43 9.33 -29.09 -12.40
CA ILE A 43 9.53 -30.44 -11.87
C ILE A 43 10.11 -31.32 -12.99
N GLU A 44 11.41 -31.62 -12.93
CA GLU A 44 12.08 -32.38 -14.01
C GLU A 44 11.70 -33.86 -14.04
N LYS A 45 11.65 -34.52 -12.87
CA LYS A 45 11.34 -35.94 -12.79
C LYS A 45 10.84 -36.32 -11.41
N ILE A 46 9.70 -37.00 -11.35
CA ILE A 46 9.14 -37.54 -10.12
C ILE A 46 8.62 -38.96 -10.34
N LYS A 47 8.85 -39.84 -9.35
CA LYS A 47 8.33 -41.21 -9.39
C LYS A 47 6.92 -41.23 -8.80
N PRO A 48 5.88 -41.55 -9.59
CA PRO A 48 4.51 -41.63 -9.08
C PRO A 48 4.32 -42.89 -8.25
N LYS A 49 3.37 -42.84 -7.32
CA LYS A 49 2.80 -44.02 -6.67
C LYS A 49 1.78 -44.66 -7.61
N LEU A 50 1.99 -45.93 -7.95
CA LEU A 50 1.07 -46.71 -8.79
C LEU A 50 0.09 -47.49 -7.90
N ILE A 51 -1.21 -47.36 -8.19
CA ILE A 51 -2.30 -48.09 -7.54
C ILE A 51 -3.00 -48.90 -8.63
N TYR A 52 -2.83 -50.22 -8.60
CA TYR A 52 -3.47 -51.12 -9.55
C TYR A 52 -4.94 -51.34 -9.16
N ARG A 53 -5.83 -51.26 -10.14
CA ARG A 53 -7.26 -51.57 -9.96
C ARG A 53 -7.50 -52.98 -10.47
N LEU A 54 -8.26 -53.77 -9.73
CA LEU A 54 -8.73 -55.06 -10.21
C LEU A 54 -10.00 -54.81 -11.00
N ASP A 55 -9.88 -54.86 -12.33
CA ASP A 55 -11.03 -54.84 -13.21
C ASP A 55 -11.06 -56.15 -14.00
N THR A 56 -12.19 -56.86 -13.95
CA THR A 56 -12.36 -58.16 -14.62
C THR A 56 -12.76 -58.01 -16.08
N VAL A 57 -13.16 -56.81 -16.51
CA VAL A 57 -13.68 -56.56 -17.86
C VAL A 57 -12.57 -56.14 -18.84
N ILE A 58 -11.50 -55.52 -18.34
CA ILE A 58 -10.45 -54.92 -19.16
C ILE A 58 -9.18 -55.79 -19.07
N GLN A 59 -8.69 -56.29 -20.22
CA GLN A 59 -7.44 -57.09 -20.27
C GLN A 59 -6.19 -56.28 -19.91
N THR A 60 -6.21 -54.96 -20.13
CA THR A 60 -5.11 -54.07 -19.76
C THR A 60 -5.17 -53.81 -18.27
N ARG A 61 -4.11 -54.13 -17.52
CA ARG A 61 -4.02 -53.96 -16.06
C ARG A 61 -4.27 -52.49 -15.69
N PRO A 62 -5.47 -52.12 -15.22
CA PRO A 62 -5.79 -50.72 -14.98
C PRO A 62 -4.97 -50.20 -13.80
N PHE A 63 -4.50 -48.97 -13.89
CA PHE A 63 -3.71 -48.36 -12.83
C PHE A 63 -3.98 -46.87 -12.71
N THR A 64 -3.81 -46.37 -11.49
CA THR A 64 -3.79 -44.95 -11.18
C THR A 64 -2.37 -44.58 -10.76
N ALA A 65 -1.77 -43.61 -11.45
CA ALA A 65 -0.52 -42.98 -11.06
C ALA A 65 -0.83 -41.69 -10.28
N VAL A 66 -0.39 -41.62 -9.02
CA VAL A 66 -0.56 -40.42 -8.18
C VAL A 66 0.80 -39.85 -7.82
N VAL A 67 0.94 -38.55 -8.00
CA VAL A 67 2.05 -37.74 -7.47
C VAL A 67 1.43 -36.75 -6.50
N ASP A 68 1.95 -36.73 -5.28
CA ASP A 68 1.63 -35.72 -4.28
C ASP A 68 2.95 -35.18 -3.76
N THR A 69 3.18 -33.88 -3.91
CA THR A 69 4.48 -33.26 -3.63
C THR A 69 4.28 -31.84 -3.12
N VAL A 70 5.11 -31.46 -2.15
CA VAL A 70 5.18 -30.10 -1.64
C VAL A 70 6.44 -29.44 -2.21
N PHE A 71 6.31 -28.27 -2.82
CA PHE A 71 7.42 -27.49 -3.36
C PHE A 71 7.31 -26.03 -2.92
N LYS A 72 8.34 -25.50 -2.26
CA LYS A 72 8.39 -24.11 -1.76
C LYS A 72 7.05 -23.67 -1.13
N TYR A 73 6.50 -24.49 -0.23
CA TYR A 73 5.22 -24.30 0.49
C TYR A 73 3.94 -24.57 -0.32
N ASP A 74 4.02 -24.71 -1.64
CA ASP A 74 2.90 -25.08 -2.49
C ASP A 74 2.71 -26.60 -2.48
N THR A 75 1.46 -27.07 -2.52
CA THR A 75 1.13 -28.50 -2.68
C THR A 75 0.66 -28.76 -4.10
N ILE A 76 1.30 -29.70 -4.78
CA ILE A 76 1.01 -30.11 -6.14
C ILE A 76 0.59 -31.58 -6.13
N GLN A 77 -0.62 -31.83 -6.60
CA GLN A 77 -1.17 -33.16 -6.75
C GLN A 77 -1.47 -33.43 -8.23
N VAL A 78 -0.92 -34.53 -8.75
CA VAL A 78 -1.19 -35.01 -10.11
C VAL A 78 -1.73 -36.42 -10.03
N LYS A 79 -2.84 -36.68 -10.69
CA LYS A 79 -3.43 -38.00 -10.81
C LYS A 79 -3.64 -38.35 -12.28
N TYR A 80 -3.21 -39.54 -12.67
CA TYR A 80 -3.43 -40.09 -14.00
C TYR A 80 -4.07 -41.47 -13.90
N ASP A 81 -5.16 -41.66 -14.64
CA ASP A 81 -5.97 -42.88 -14.62
C ASP A 81 -5.92 -43.57 -16.00
N TYR A 82 -5.41 -44.81 -16.01
CA TYR A 82 -5.35 -45.68 -17.19
C TYR A 82 -6.34 -46.85 -17.04
N PRO A 83 -7.08 -47.24 -18.11
CA PRO A 83 -6.94 -46.86 -19.53
C PRO A 83 -7.72 -45.62 -19.97
N GLU A 84 -8.47 -44.99 -19.07
CA GLU A 84 -9.35 -43.86 -19.38
C GLU A 84 -8.58 -42.61 -19.88
N ASN A 85 -7.25 -42.59 -19.69
CA ASN A 85 -6.35 -41.49 -20.02
C ASN A 85 -6.76 -40.16 -19.38
N GLN A 86 -7.36 -40.22 -18.18
CA GLN A 86 -7.78 -39.02 -17.46
C GLN A 86 -6.62 -38.48 -16.65
N MET A 87 -6.32 -37.19 -16.82
CA MET A 87 -5.32 -36.46 -16.05
C MET A 87 -6.00 -35.39 -15.19
N GLN A 88 -5.66 -35.35 -13.91
CA GLN A 88 -6.13 -34.34 -12.96
C GLN A 88 -4.91 -33.66 -12.33
N LEU A 89 -4.91 -32.33 -12.34
CA LEU A 89 -3.87 -31.49 -11.74
C LEU A 89 -4.54 -30.58 -10.72
N ALA A 90 -4.08 -30.65 -9.47
CA ALA A 90 -4.49 -29.74 -8.41
C ALA A 90 -3.24 -29.07 -7.84
N ILE A 91 -3.21 -27.73 -7.91
CA ILE A 91 -2.15 -26.91 -7.34
C ILE A 91 -2.78 -26.07 -6.23
N ARG A 92 -2.26 -26.20 -5.02
CA ARG A 92 -2.64 -25.37 -3.87
C ARG A 92 -1.43 -24.51 -3.51
N MET A 93 -1.52 -23.24 -3.86
CA MET A 93 -0.48 -22.28 -3.51
C MET A 93 -0.61 -21.90 -2.04
N ALA A 94 0.48 -21.96 -1.28
CA ALA A 94 0.53 -21.31 0.01
C ALA A 94 0.38 -19.81 -0.23
N THR A 95 -0.64 -19.21 0.37
CA THR A 95 -0.90 -17.79 0.20
C THR A 95 0.17 -17.02 0.97
N ASP A 96 1.31 -16.76 0.32
CA ASP A 96 2.37 -15.90 0.84
C ASP A 96 1.94 -14.43 0.68
N THR A 97 0.80 -14.10 1.27
CA THR A 97 0.38 -12.72 1.46
C THR A 97 0.61 -12.39 2.93
N VAL A 98 1.82 -11.90 3.21
CA VAL A 98 1.86 -10.72 4.07
C VAL A 98 1.05 -9.69 3.30
N TYR A 99 -0.24 -9.55 3.65
CA TYR A 99 -1.02 -8.39 3.27
C TYR A 99 -0.26 -7.21 3.88
N ASN A 100 0.66 -6.63 3.12
CA ASN A 100 1.10 -5.26 3.35
C ASN A 100 -0.13 -4.43 3.07
N LYS A 101 -1.01 -4.34 4.08
CA LYS A 101 -2.08 -3.39 4.15
C LYS A 101 -1.36 -2.07 3.97
N LYS A 102 -1.48 -1.53 2.77
CA LYS A 102 -0.97 -0.21 2.43
C LYS A 102 -1.80 0.72 3.31
N GLU A 103 -1.31 0.96 4.53
CA GLU A 103 -1.71 2.11 5.30
C GLU A 103 -1.16 3.27 4.49
N ILE A 104 -1.94 3.66 3.48
CA ILE A 104 -1.82 4.97 2.88
C ILE A 104 -2.11 5.87 4.06
N LEU A 105 -1.04 6.32 4.72
CA LEU A 105 -1.08 7.48 5.58
C LEU A 105 -1.48 8.62 4.65
N THR A 106 -2.78 8.75 4.44
CA THR A 106 -3.37 9.95 3.89
C THR A 106 -3.11 10.98 4.98
N THR A 107 -1.93 11.60 4.96
CA THR A 107 -1.71 12.83 5.69
C THR A 107 -2.83 13.73 5.22
N THR A 108 -3.83 13.88 6.07
CA THR A 108 -4.96 14.75 5.83
C THR A 108 -4.33 16.08 5.51
N GLN A 109 -4.48 16.57 4.27
CA GLN A 109 -4.09 17.94 3.95
C GLN A 109 -4.77 18.76 5.02
N ARG A 110 -3.98 19.38 5.89
CA ARG A 110 -4.47 20.37 6.83
C ARG A 110 -5.03 21.46 5.93
N ASN A 111 -6.35 21.43 5.70
CA ASN A 111 -7.11 22.53 5.13
C ASN A 111 -7.15 23.63 6.19
N GLU A 112 -5.97 24.13 6.57
CA GLU A 112 -5.86 25.29 7.42
C GLU A 112 -6.30 26.49 6.56
N PRO A 113 -7.32 27.23 7.00
CA PRO A 113 -7.77 28.39 6.27
C PRO A 113 -6.63 29.40 6.14
N TRP A 114 -6.32 29.82 4.92
CA TRP A 114 -5.21 30.74 4.59
C TRP A 114 -5.23 32.08 5.35
N TRP A 115 -6.34 32.43 6.00
CA TRP A 115 -6.52 33.66 6.77
C TRP A 115 -6.19 33.51 8.27
N GLU A 116 -6.04 32.28 8.78
CA GLU A 116 -5.81 32.01 10.21
C GLU A 116 -4.47 32.59 10.67
N ASP A 117 -3.37 32.29 9.97
CA ASP A 117 -2.04 32.78 10.31
C ASP A 117 -1.91 34.33 10.24
N PRO A 118 -2.38 35.02 9.17
CA PRO A 118 -2.40 36.48 9.16
C PRO A 118 -3.23 37.10 10.29
N LEU A 119 -4.35 36.47 10.66
CA LEU A 119 -5.23 36.99 11.71
C LEU A 119 -4.61 36.83 13.10
N ILE A 120 -3.95 35.70 13.37
CA ILE A 120 -3.19 35.50 14.62
C ILE A 120 -2.04 36.51 14.72
N ALA A 121 -1.29 36.69 13.64
CA ALA A 121 -0.16 37.63 13.60
C ALA A 121 -0.60 39.09 13.82
N THR A 122 -1.67 39.52 13.14
CA THR A 122 -2.22 40.87 13.29
C THR A 122 -2.84 41.09 14.67
N GLY A 123 -3.59 40.11 15.19
CA GLY A 123 -4.14 40.13 16.54
C GLY A 123 -3.05 40.29 17.60
N GLY A 124 -1.93 39.56 17.48
CA GLY A 124 -0.78 39.69 18.36
C GLY A 124 -0.14 41.08 18.33
N LEU A 125 0.00 41.70 17.16
CA LEU A 125 0.53 43.05 17.02
C LEU A 125 -0.38 44.11 17.64
N VAL A 126 -1.70 44.01 17.42
CA VAL A 126 -2.67 44.95 17.98
C VAL A 126 -2.73 44.83 19.51
N LEU A 127 -2.77 43.60 20.04
CA LEU A 127 -2.74 43.37 21.48
C LEU A 127 -1.42 43.86 22.12
N GLY A 128 -0.29 43.59 21.49
CA GLY A 128 1.01 44.07 21.95
C GLY A 128 1.09 45.60 21.99
N TYR A 129 0.51 46.27 20.99
CA TYR A 129 0.42 47.73 20.96
C TYR A 129 -0.46 48.28 22.09
N LEU A 130 -1.64 47.70 22.31
CA LEU A 130 -2.55 48.12 23.38
C LEU A 130 -1.94 47.96 24.76
N LEU A 131 -1.27 46.83 25.02
CA LEU A 131 -0.56 46.59 26.29
C LEU A 131 0.60 47.56 26.49
N SER A 132 1.38 47.82 25.44
CA SER A 132 2.48 48.79 25.47
C SER A 132 1.99 50.21 25.78
N ASN A 133 0.83 50.59 25.24
CA ASN A 133 0.24 51.91 25.49
C ASN A 133 -0.43 52.00 26.86
N ALA A 134 -0.98 50.90 27.39
CA ALA A 134 -1.57 50.84 28.74
C ALA A 134 -0.52 50.76 29.87
N SER A 135 0.71 50.37 29.54
CA SER A 135 1.85 50.33 30.47
C SER A 135 2.60 51.68 30.57
N LYS A 136 2.18 52.70 29.81
CA LYS A 136 2.66 54.09 29.91
C LYS A 136 1.68 54.94 30.70
#